data_AF-A0A1G2VQ77-F1
#
_entry.id   AF-A0A1G2VQ77-F1
#
_cell.length_a   1.000
_cell.length_b   1.000
_cell.length_c   1.000
_cell.angle_alpha   90.00
_cell.angle_beta   90.00
_cell.angle_gamma   90.00
#
_symmetry.space_group_name_H-M   'P 1'
#
loop_
_entity.id
_entity.type
_entity.pdbx_description
1 polymer ?
#
loop_
_entity_poly.entity_id
_entity_poly.type
_entity_poly.pdbx_seq_one_letter_code
_entity_poly.pdbx_strand_id
1 'polypeptide(L)'
;MLNLGESKTYNPYSVYVDQIKSDQIKYIEFHNKLKQSLDSTLDFVFSTGPADFIKDRISIPLNLNQSQSKEIAKIVMEIIVADSYLGNIIEQIRQRVIVDEQKAKIIAGLIVAELFAPILDELKKIHIEKFAKMAPKQNFKQQIDKVPGGDDSVIDLRKEFKV
;
A
#
# COMPACT_ATOMS: atom_id res chain seq x y z
N MET A 1 5.64 3.30 -35.25
CA MET A 1 6.67 3.64 -34.25
C MET A 1 6.08 3.39 -32.88
N LEU A 2 6.53 2.33 -32.19
CA LEU A 2 6.18 2.11 -30.80
C LEU A 2 6.94 3.16 -29.98
N ASN A 3 6.19 4.11 -29.42
CA ASN A 3 6.73 5.06 -28.46
C ASN A 3 7.08 4.22 -27.21
N LEU A 4 8.34 3.79 -27.10
CA LEU A 4 8.92 3.28 -25.87
C LEU A 4 9.03 4.48 -24.92
N GLY A 5 7.87 4.95 -24.45
CA GLY A 5 7.80 6.05 -23.51
C GLY A 5 8.61 5.67 -22.29
N GLU A 6 9.61 6.48 -21.97
CA GLU A 6 10.38 6.38 -20.75
C GLU A 6 9.42 6.07 -19.60
N SER A 7 9.56 4.89 -19.01
CA SER A 7 8.75 4.50 -17.86
C SER A 7 9.15 5.42 -16.72
N LYS A 8 8.36 6.48 -16.52
CA LYS A 8 8.59 7.51 -15.53
C LYS A 8 8.52 6.88 -14.15
N THR A 9 9.57 7.09 -13.37
CA THR A 9 9.62 6.70 -11.97
C THR A 9 8.73 7.66 -11.16
N TYR A 10 7.73 7.13 -10.48
CA TYR A 10 6.78 7.90 -9.68
C TYR A 10 7.13 7.78 -8.20
N ASN A 11 7.90 8.74 -7.68
CA ASN A 11 8.17 8.80 -6.24
C ASN A 11 6.87 9.18 -5.48
N PRO A 12 6.42 8.36 -4.51
CA PRO A 12 5.21 8.62 -3.72
C PRO A 12 5.14 10.01 -3.10
N TYR A 13 6.24 10.49 -2.50
CA TYR A 13 6.33 11.82 -1.90
C TYR A 13 6.12 12.91 -2.94
N SER A 14 6.89 12.90 -4.04
CA SER A 14 6.81 13.94 -5.06
C SER A 14 5.43 14.00 -5.71
N VAL A 15 4.85 12.84 -6.02
CA VAL A 15 3.52 12.75 -6.63
C VAL A 15 2.44 13.30 -5.70
N TYR A 16 2.51 13.00 -4.40
CA TYR A 16 1.53 13.48 -3.43
C TYR A 16 1.70 14.97 -3.15
N VAL A 17 2.93 15.45 -2.98
CA VAL A 17 3.25 16.88 -2.83
C VAL A 17 2.74 17.69 -4.01
N ASP A 18 2.94 17.22 -5.24
CA ASP A 18 2.45 17.91 -6.44
C ASP A 18 0.92 18.10 -6.46
N GLN A 19 0.18 17.21 -5.80
CA GLN A 19 -1.28 17.30 -5.69
C GLN A 19 -1.74 18.30 -4.64
N ILE A 20 -1.02 18.42 -3.52
CA ILE A 20 -1.46 19.22 -2.38
C ILE A 20 -0.74 20.57 -2.24
N LYS A 21 0.37 20.80 -2.97
CA LYS A 21 1.21 22.01 -2.81
C LYS A 21 0.51 23.34 -3.07
N SER A 22 -0.58 23.34 -3.83
CA SER A 22 -1.41 24.54 -4.06
C SER A 22 -2.40 24.82 -2.92
N ASP A 23 -2.66 23.84 -2.07
CA ASP A 23 -3.51 23.95 -0.88
C ASP A 23 -2.63 24.04 0.36
N GLN A 24 -2.40 25.27 0.82
CA GLN A 24 -1.46 25.55 1.92
C GLN A 24 -1.83 24.79 3.21
N ILE A 25 -3.12 24.60 3.48
CA ILE A 25 -3.58 23.88 4.68
C ILE A 25 -3.20 22.42 4.56
N LYS A 26 -3.57 21.75 3.46
CA LYS A 26 -3.23 20.33 3.24
C LYS A 26 -1.72 20.11 3.20
N TYR A 27 -0.98 21.02 2.58
CA TYR A 27 0.48 20.95 2.52
C TYR A 27 1.11 21.02 3.92
N ILE A 28 0.67 21.95 4.77
CA ILE A 28 1.15 22.07 6.16
C ILE A 28 0.77 20.83 6.98
N GLU A 29 -0.48 20.37 6.89
CA GLU A 29 -0.94 19.17 7.58
C GLU A 29 -0.12 17.93 7.20
N PHE A 30 0.17 17.75 5.92
CA PHE A 30 1.00 16.66 5.42
C PHE A 30 2.42 16.71 6.01
N HIS A 31 3.08 17.87 5.98
CA HIS A 31 4.41 18.03 6.56
C HIS A 31 4.42 17.81 8.07
N ASN A 32 3.36 18.23 8.78
CA ASN A 32 3.25 17.98 10.21
C ASN A 32 3.10 16.48 10.53
N LYS A 33 2.34 15.73 9.71
CA LYS A 33 2.23 14.26 9.86
C LYS A 33 3.58 13.58 9.62
N LEU A 34 4.30 13.97 8.56
CA LEU A 34 5.62 13.41 8.28
C LEU A 34 6.64 13.70 9.39
N LYS A 35 6.65 14.92 9.94
CA LYS A 35 7.54 15.27 11.06
C LYS A 35 7.31 14.45 12.33
N GLN A 36 6.14 13.81 12.45
CA GLN A 36 5.80 12.94 13.57
C GLN A 36 6.12 11.46 13.30
N SER A 37 6.51 11.11 12.07
CA SER A 37 6.95 9.76 11.71
C SER A 37 8.34 9.45 12.26
N LEU A 38 8.66 8.18 12.46
CA LEU A 38 10.01 7.74 12.86
C LEU A 38 10.99 7.91 11.70
N ASP A 39 12.28 8.00 12.03
CA ASP A 39 13.37 8.14 11.07
C ASP A 39 13.34 7.05 9.99
N SER A 40 12.99 5.81 10.35
CA SER A 40 12.81 4.70 9.40
C SER A 40 11.77 4.97 8.31
N THR A 41 10.66 5.62 8.66
CA THR A 41 9.62 6.00 7.70
C THR A 41 10.07 7.18 6.84
N LEU A 42 10.80 8.14 7.42
CA LEU A 42 11.36 9.25 6.65
C LEU A 42 12.41 8.78 5.64
N ASP A 43 13.35 7.94 6.07
CA ASP A 43 14.37 7.32 5.21
C ASP A 43 13.72 6.54 4.07
N PHE A 44 12.68 5.77 4.38
CA PHE A 44 11.89 5.05 3.38
C PHE A 44 11.28 6.00 2.34
N VAL A 45 10.55 7.03 2.80
CA VAL A 45 9.83 7.99 1.95
C VAL A 45 10.77 8.77 1.03
N PHE A 46 11.94 9.18 1.52
CA PHE A 46 12.90 9.99 0.76
C PHE A 46 13.90 9.18 -0.07
N SER A 47 13.96 7.86 0.11
CA SER A 47 14.78 6.99 -0.74
C SER A 47 14.19 6.84 -2.15
N THR A 48 15.01 6.35 -3.09
CA THR A 48 14.54 5.97 -4.44
C THR A 48 13.77 4.64 -4.44
N GLY A 49 13.95 3.81 -3.40
CA GLY A 49 13.42 2.46 -3.28
C GLY A 49 11.93 2.33 -3.60
N PRO A 50 11.04 3.15 -3.01
CA PRO A 50 9.60 3.09 -3.30
C PRO A 50 9.27 3.40 -4.76
N ALA A 51 9.99 4.33 -5.36
CA ALA A 51 9.73 4.76 -6.72
C ALA A 51 10.16 3.67 -7.73
N ASP A 52 11.34 3.08 -7.51
CA ASP A 52 11.85 1.97 -8.31
C ASP A 52 10.99 0.72 -8.12
N PHE A 53 10.55 0.42 -6.89
CA PHE A 53 9.63 -0.69 -6.62
C PHE A 53 8.31 -0.55 -7.40
N ILE A 54 7.66 0.62 -7.33
CA ILE A 54 6.41 0.86 -8.06
C ILE A 54 6.62 0.71 -9.56
N LYS A 55 7.77 1.12 -10.10
CA LYS A 55 8.08 0.98 -11.52
C LYS A 55 8.33 -0.48 -11.90
N ASP A 56 9.30 -1.12 -11.26
CA ASP A 56 9.89 -2.38 -11.72
C ASP A 56 9.14 -3.61 -11.22
N ARG A 57 8.45 -3.52 -10.08
CA ARG A 57 7.72 -4.65 -9.47
C ARG A 57 6.21 -4.57 -9.66
N ILE A 58 5.65 -3.38 -9.85
CA ILE A 58 4.21 -3.19 -10.03
C ILE A 58 3.89 -2.77 -11.47
N SER A 59 4.42 -1.64 -11.92
CA SER A 59 3.94 -0.98 -13.14
C SER A 59 4.30 -1.74 -14.41
N ILE A 60 5.59 -2.07 -14.59
CA ILE A 60 6.07 -2.80 -15.77
C ILE A 60 5.48 -4.23 -15.80
N PRO A 61 5.56 -5.05 -14.73
CA PRO A 61 5.08 -6.43 -14.79
C PRO A 61 3.57 -6.58 -14.98
N LEU A 62 2.78 -5.62 -14.49
CA LEU A 62 1.32 -5.65 -14.58
C LEU A 62 0.75 -4.80 -15.72
N ASN A 63 1.63 -4.27 -16.57
CA ASN A 63 1.31 -3.39 -17.70
C ASN A 63 0.41 -2.21 -17.29
N LEU A 64 0.74 -1.54 -16.19
CA LEU A 64 0.04 -0.33 -15.77
C LEU A 64 0.46 0.85 -16.63
N ASN A 65 -0.51 1.69 -17.00
CA ASN A 65 -0.21 2.95 -17.67
C ASN A 65 0.27 4.03 -16.67
N GLN A 66 0.76 5.15 -17.20
CA GLN A 66 1.28 6.26 -16.38
C GLN A 66 0.29 6.79 -15.33
N SER A 67 -1.00 6.89 -15.68
CA SER A 67 -2.04 7.36 -14.76
C SER A 67 -2.23 6.37 -13.60
N GLN A 68 -2.23 5.08 -13.91
CA GLN A 68 -2.36 4.00 -12.94
C GLN A 68 -1.17 3.95 -11.98
N SER A 69 0.05 4.00 -12.51
CA SER A 69 1.27 4.06 -11.70
C SER A 69 1.31 5.26 -10.76
N LYS A 70 0.84 6.43 -11.24
CA LYS A 70 0.74 7.63 -10.42
C LYS A 70 -0.29 7.46 -9.28
N GLU A 71 -1.44 6.83 -9.53
CA GLU A 71 -2.40 6.54 -8.47
C GLU A 71 -1.87 5.55 -7.43
N ILE A 72 -1.10 4.54 -7.83
CA ILE A 72 -0.40 3.66 -6.89
C ILE A 72 0.54 4.46 -5.97
N ALA A 73 1.36 5.35 -6.53
CA ALA A 73 2.25 6.19 -5.77
C ALA A 73 1.50 7.08 -4.75
N LYS A 74 0.32 7.59 -5.13
CA LYS A 74 -0.55 8.35 -4.21
C LYS A 74 -1.09 7.47 -3.07
N ILE A 75 -1.66 6.32 -3.40
CA ILE A 75 -2.22 5.38 -2.41
C ILE A 75 -1.14 5.00 -1.39
N VAL A 76 0.08 4.70 -1.87
CA VAL A 76 1.23 4.41 -1.01
C VAL A 76 1.49 5.56 -0.05
N MET A 77 1.57 6.80 -0.54
CA MET A 77 1.84 7.96 0.33
C MET A 77 0.71 8.22 1.33
N GLU A 78 -0.54 8.16 0.89
CA GLU A 78 -1.72 8.34 1.73
C GLU A 78 -1.79 7.33 2.86
N ILE A 79 -1.38 6.09 2.61
CA ILE A 79 -1.27 5.05 3.65
C ILE A 79 -0.14 5.39 4.62
N ILE A 80 1.02 5.86 4.14
CA ILE A 80 2.16 6.21 5.01
C ILE A 80 1.79 7.32 6.00
N VAL A 81 1.13 8.39 5.53
CA VAL A 81 0.65 9.47 6.41
C VAL A 81 -0.70 9.17 7.07
N ALA A 82 -1.17 7.92 6.92
CA ALA A 82 -2.43 7.41 7.44
C ALA A 82 -3.67 8.23 7.03
N ASP A 83 -3.64 8.97 5.92
CA ASP A 83 -4.85 9.61 5.34
C ASP A 83 -5.78 8.58 4.70
N SER A 84 -5.24 7.40 4.43
CA SER A 84 -5.96 6.23 3.97
C SER A 84 -5.68 5.05 4.90
N TYR A 85 -6.71 4.24 5.19
CA TYR A 85 -6.56 3.04 6.01
C TYR A 85 -5.97 1.87 5.22
N LEU A 86 -4.91 1.25 5.75
CA LEU A 86 -4.20 0.13 5.12
C LEU A 86 -5.13 -1.06 4.84
N GLY A 87 -6.10 -1.33 5.73
CA GLY A 87 -7.04 -2.46 5.56
C GLY A 87 -7.96 -2.33 4.34
N ASN A 88 -8.08 -1.13 3.76
CA ASN A 88 -8.90 -0.86 2.57
C ASN A 88 -8.06 -0.76 1.29
N ILE A 89 -6.79 -1.15 1.31
CA ILE A 89 -5.86 -0.96 0.17
C ILE A 89 -6.35 -1.66 -1.12
N ILE A 90 -6.90 -2.87 -1.03
CA ILE A 90 -7.41 -3.61 -2.19
C ILE A 90 -8.55 -2.84 -2.86
N GLU A 91 -9.49 -2.34 -2.06
CA GLU A 91 -10.65 -1.59 -2.57
C GLU A 91 -10.19 -0.27 -3.23
N GLN A 92 -9.23 0.42 -2.62
CA GLN A 92 -8.70 1.66 -3.18
C GLN A 92 -7.97 1.45 -4.49
N ILE A 93 -7.16 0.39 -4.60
CA ILE A 93 -6.50 0.03 -5.85
C ILE A 93 -7.56 -0.26 -6.92
N ARG A 94 -8.57 -1.08 -6.60
CA ARG A 94 -9.65 -1.42 -7.54
C ARG A 94 -10.36 -0.17 -8.06
N GLN A 95 -10.77 0.73 -7.16
CA GLN A 95 -11.57 1.90 -7.50
C GLN A 95 -10.77 2.99 -8.22
N ARG A 96 -9.52 3.27 -7.79
CA ARG A 96 -8.75 4.42 -8.28
C ARG A 96 -7.83 4.08 -9.44
N VAL A 97 -7.25 2.88 -9.42
CA VAL A 97 -6.36 2.40 -10.49
C VAL A 97 -7.17 1.76 -11.62
N ILE A 98 -8.46 1.45 -11.37
CA ILE A 98 -9.40 0.89 -12.35
C ILE A 98 -8.84 -0.42 -12.90
N VAL A 99 -8.65 -1.37 -11.98
CA VAL A 99 -8.17 -2.73 -12.28
C VAL A 99 -9.15 -3.74 -11.70
N ASP A 100 -9.13 -4.97 -12.23
CA ASP A 100 -9.92 -6.05 -11.67
C ASP A 100 -9.46 -6.44 -10.25
N GLU A 101 -10.32 -7.17 -9.54
CA GLU A 101 -10.08 -7.56 -8.15
C GLU A 101 -8.84 -8.43 -7.97
N GLN A 102 -8.54 -9.32 -8.92
CA GLN A 102 -7.38 -10.20 -8.83
C GLN A 102 -6.09 -9.39 -8.93
N LYS A 103 -6.01 -8.47 -9.89
CA LYS A 103 -4.88 -7.56 -10.06
C LYS A 103 -4.74 -6.63 -8.85
N ALA A 104 -5.85 -6.11 -8.31
CA ALA A 104 -5.83 -5.31 -7.09
C ALA A 104 -5.24 -6.08 -5.88
N LYS A 105 -5.62 -7.35 -5.70
CA LYS A 105 -5.05 -8.23 -4.66
C LYS A 105 -3.55 -8.45 -4.83
N ILE A 106 -3.09 -8.69 -6.05
CA ILE A 106 -1.65 -8.86 -6.35
C ILE A 106 -0.88 -7.58 -6.01
N ILE A 107 -1.36 -6.42 -6.47
CA ILE A 107 -0.70 -5.13 -6.20
C ILE A 107 -0.66 -4.86 -4.69
N ALA A 108 -1.78 -5.04 -3.99
CA ALA A 108 -1.84 -4.89 -2.54
C ALA A 108 -0.86 -5.81 -1.82
N GLY A 109 -0.78 -7.08 -2.23
CA GLY A 109 0.15 -8.06 -1.68
C GLY A 109 1.60 -7.61 -1.84
N LEU A 110 2.01 -7.17 -3.03
CA LEU A 110 3.36 -6.65 -3.30
C LEU A 110 3.67 -5.42 -2.44
N ILE A 111 2.72 -4.49 -2.32
CA ILE A 111 2.90 -3.28 -1.51
C ILE A 111 3.09 -3.65 -0.03
N VAL A 112 2.26 -4.52 0.53
CA VAL A 112 2.30 -4.84 1.95
C VAL A 112 3.48 -5.75 2.30
N ALA A 113 3.70 -6.80 1.51
CA ALA A 113 4.67 -7.84 1.83
C ALA A 113 6.11 -7.44 1.49
N GLU A 114 6.32 -6.55 0.52
CA GLU A 114 7.66 -6.17 0.08
C GLU A 114 7.94 -4.69 0.31
N LEU A 115 7.11 -3.80 -0.26
CA LEU A 115 7.37 -2.37 -0.21
C LEU A 115 7.31 -1.83 1.22
N PHE A 116 6.27 -2.17 1.97
CA PHE A 116 6.09 -1.72 3.35
C PHE A 116 6.83 -2.57 4.37
N ALA A 117 7.44 -3.70 4.00
CA ALA A 117 8.12 -4.57 4.95
C ALA A 117 9.08 -3.84 5.91
N PRO A 118 9.88 -2.83 5.47
CA PRO A 118 10.79 -2.11 6.37
C PRO A 118 10.09 -1.24 7.42
N ILE A 119 8.85 -0.80 7.16
CA ILE A 119 8.10 0.17 7.98
C ILE A 119 6.76 -0.39 8.48
N LEU A 120 6.46 -1.66 8.23
CA LEU A 120 5.13 -2.23 8.38
C LEU A 120 4.61 -2.16 9.81
N ASP A 121 5.47 -2.41 10.79
CA ASP A 121 5.08 -2.37 12.20
C ASP A 121 4.84 -0.95 12.71
N GLU A 122 5.53 0.04 12.15
CA GLU A 122 5.25 1.45 12.41
C GLU A 122 3.90 1.85 11.78
N LEU A 123 3.67 1.49 10.52
CA LEU A 123 2.40 1.75 9.85
C LEU A 123 1.21 1.14 10.61
N LYS A 124 1.34 -0.10 11.11
CA LYS A 124 0.29 -0.73 11.92
C LYS A 124 -0.03 0.10 13.18
N LYS A 125 0.99 0.60 13.90
CA LYS A 125 0.78 1.41 15.11
C LYS A 125 0.04 2.70 14.80
N ILE A 126 0.52 3.46 13.81
CA ILE A 126 -0.09 4.73 13.38
C ILE A 126 -1.54 4.50 12.94
N HIS A 127 -1.79 3.43 12.19
CA HIS A 127 -3.14 3.11 11.71
C HIS A 127 -4.06 2.65 12.83
N ILE A 128 -3.57 1.88 13.81
CA ILE A 128 -4.37 1.52 14.99
C ILE A 128 -4.74 2.78 15.77
N GLU A 129 -3.81 3.69 16.01
CA GLU A 129 -4.08 4.93 16.75
C GLU A 129 -5.11 5.82 16.03
N LYS A 130 -4.97 5.99 14.70
CA LYS A 130 -5.85 6.87 13.91
C LYS A 130 -7.20 6.22 13.59
N PHE A 131 -7.24 4.91 13.36
CA PHE A 131 -8.41 4.18 12.87
C PHE A 131 -8.98 3.16 13.86
N ALA A 132 -8.62 3.21 15.16
CA ALA A 132 -9.12 2.29 16.20
C ALA A 132 -10.64 2.07 16.18
N LYS A 133 -11.41 3.10 15.79
CA LYS A 133 -12.88 3.05 15.71
C LYS A 133 -13.42 2.44 14.41
N MET A 134 -12.58 2.30 13.38
CA MET A 134 -12.94 1.77 12.07
C MET A 134 -12.48 0.32 11.87
N ALA A 135 -11.63 -0.22 12.74
CA ALA A 135 -11.23 -1.62 12.69
C ALA A 135 -12.45 -2.53 12.95
N PRO A 136 -12.99 -3.26 11.96
CA PRO A 136 -13.77 -4.44 12.30
C PRO A 136 -12.85 -5.38 13.10
N LYS A 137 -13.39 -6.13 14.07
CA LYS A 137 -12.70 -7.22 14.76
C LYS A 137 -12.36 -8.38 13.80
N GLN A 138 -11.73 -8.11 12.66
CA GLN A 138 -11.24 -9.10 11.73
C GLN A 138 -9.72 -9.19 11.90
N ASN A 139 -9.30 -10.34 12.42
CA ASN A 139 -7.92 -10.70 12.64
C ASN A 139 -7.09 -10.44 11.37
N PHE A 140 -6.13 -9.51 11.46
CA PHE A 140 -5.14 -9.19 10.43
C PHE A 140 -4.41 -10.42 9.86
N LYS A 141 -4.42 -11.57 10.55
CA LYS A 141 -3.85 -12.83 10.06
C LYS A 141 -4.62 -13.47 8.91
N GLN A 142 -5.93 -13.21 8.73
CA GLN A 142 -6.74 -13.96 7.77
C GLN A 142 -6.71 -13.43 6.32
N GLN A 143 -6.15 -12.25 6.07
CA GLN A 143 -6.07 -11.69 4.71
C GLN A 143 -4.75 -12.02 3.97
N ILE A 144 -3.74 -12.56 4.67
CA ILE A 144 -2.43 -12.88 4.09
C ILE A 144 -2.37 -14.36 3.63
N ASP A 145 -3.21 -15.24 4.19
CA ASP A 145 -3.18 -16.69 3.94
C ASP A 145 -4.03 -17.17 2.74
N LYS A 146 -4.47 -16.27 1.85
CA LYS A 146 -5.21 -16.67 0.63
C LYS A 146 -4.56 -16.13 -0.64
N VAL A 147 -3.30 -16.50 -0.83
CA VAL A 147 -2.73 -16.64 -2.18
C VAL A 147 -3.29 -17.94 -2.78
N PRO A 148 -3.90 -17.94 -3.97
CA PRO A 148 -4.41 -19.16 -4.59
C PRO A 148 -3.22 -19.96 -5.14
N GLY A 149 -2.76 -20.94 -4.38
CA GLY A 149 -1.63 -21.79 -4.75
C GLY A 149 -1.08 -22.55 -3.55
N GLY A 150 -1.86 -23.49 -3.04
CA GLY A 150 -1.46 -24.35 -1.93
C GLY A 150 -2.60 -25.31 -1.62
N ASP A 151 -2.57 -26.48 -2.27
CA ASP A 151 -3.17 -27.67 -1.70
C ASP A 151 -2.63 -27.80 -0.27
N ASP A 152 -3.51 -27.75 0.73
CA ASP A 152 -3.54 -28.81 1.72
C ASP A 152 -4.76 -28.69 2.63
N SER A 153 -5.48 -29.80 2.66
CA SER A 153 -6.55 -30.10 3.57
C SER A 153 -5.97 -30.22 4.98
N VAL A 154 -5.95 -29.13 5.74
CA VAL A 154 -5.65 -29.23 7.18
C VAL A 154 -6.91 -29.75 7.87
N ILE A 155 -6.93 -31.07 8.07
CA ILE A 155 -7.84 -31.78 8.97
C ILE A 155 -7.67 -31.16 10.36
N ASP A 156 -8.75 -30.57 10.89
CA ASP A 156 -8.80 -30.03 12.24
C ASP A 156 -8.92 -31.20 13.26
N LEU A 157 -7.78 -31.70 13.73
CA LEU A 157 -7.68 -32.77 14.75
C LEU A 157 -8.16 -32.35 16.15
N ARG A 158 -8.78 -31.17 16.32
CA ARG A 158 -9.39 -30.74 17.60
C ARG A 158 -10.86 -31.14 17.75
N LYS A 159 -11.40 -31.99 16.86
CA LYS A 159 -12.78 -32.50 16.96
C LYS A 159 -12.94 -33.92 17.53
N GLU A 160 -11.87 -34.59 17.96
CA GLU A 160 -11.97 -35.96 18.54
C GLU A 160 -11.79 -36.05 20.06
N PHE A 161 -12.14 -35.02 20.81
CA PHE A 161 -12.39 -35.20 22.24
C PHE A 161 -13.68 -34.51 22.65
N LYS A 162 -14.77 -35.30 22.62
CA LYS A 162 -15.90 -35.11 23.53
C LYS A 162 -16.04 -36.36 24.39
N VAL A 163 -16.10 -36.07 25.69
CA VAL A 163 -16.41 -36.94 26.84
C VAL A 163 -17.56 -37.89 26.55
#